data_AF-A0A223PHT7-F1
#
_entry.id   AF-A0A223PHT7-F1
#
_cell.length_a   1.000
_cell.length_b   1.000
_cell.length_c   1.000
_cell.angle_alpha   90.00
_cell.angle_beta   90.00
_cell.angle_gamma   90.00
#
_symmetry.space_group_name_H-M   'P 1'
#
loop_
_entity.id
_entity.type
_entity.pdbx_description
1 polymer ?
#
loop_
_entity_poly.entity_id
_entity_poly.type
_entity_poly.pdbx_seq_one_letter_code
_entity_poly.pdbx_strand_id
1 'polypeptide(L)'
;MAVKPVEATTLGSYAAELKFTSSAPACSKVNYYVDGTPYFNVLVSGNTGTDSIWGPKQIGRSNITEISCQVCKQVSITPVPEDKKPVKSELKPTLFDGQWAGAGNNSFGSAQRWTLSFATTAAGQAAITGTMEGSFPTVPISASGTVSGSTLSWKDQQTLCSASLLTDVSLAFECHGQGSVQMVMKRQ
;
A
#
# COMPACT_ATOMS: atom_id res chain seq x y z
N MET A 1 24.16 7.25 -7.60
CA MET A 1 23.00 7.72 -8.39
C MET A 1 22.42 8.93 -7.65
N ALA A 2 22.25 10.09 -8.30
CA ALA A 2 21.90 11.33 -7.62
C ALA A 2 20.49 11.80 -8.00
N VAL A 3 19.59 11.89 -7.02
CA VAL A 3 18.31 12.59 -7.16
C VAL A 3 18.52 14.01 -6.70
N LYS A 4 18.08 14.98 -7.50
CA LYS A 4 18.08 16.38 -7.09
C LYS A 4 16.63 16.83 -7.00
N PRO A 5 16.21 17.45 -5.88
CA PRO A 5 14.93 18.14 -5.84
C PRO A 5 15.08 19.32 -6.80
N VAL A 6 14.21 19.38 -7.82
CA VAL A 6 14.31 20.42 -8.86
C VAL A 6 13.76 21.72 -8.30
N GLU A 7 12.61 21.65 -7.64
CA GLU A 7 11.90 22.79 -7.07
C GLU A 7 11.16 22.37 -5.80
N ALA A 8 11.18 23.23 -4.79
CA ALA A 8 10.30 23.19 -3.63
C ALA A 8 9.47 24.47 -3.67
N THR A 9 8.25 24.39 -4.17
CA THR A 9 7.38 25.55 -4.32
C THR A 9 6.61 25.72 -3.02
N THR A 10 6.87 26.81 -2.30
CA THR A 10 6.15 27.14 -1.07
C THR A 10 4.72 27.53 -1.42
N LEU A 11 3.77 26.66 -1.08
CA LEU A 11 2.33 26.93 -1.21
C LEU A 11 1.80 27.74 0.01
N GLY A 12 2.62 27.91 1.04
CA GLY A 12 2.39 28.72 2.24
C GLY A 12 3.49 28.49 3.28
N SER A 13 3.42 29.15 4.45
CA SER A 13 4.46 29.07 5.50
C SER A 13 4.63 27.68 6.13
N TYR A 14 3.76 26.72 5.82
CA TYR A 14 3.70 25.39 6.44
C TYR A 14 3.50 24.25 5.42
N ALA A 15 3.41 24.58 4.13
CA ALA A 15 3.12 23.63 3.06
C ALA A 15 4.11 23.83 1.91
N ALA A 16 4.70 22.73 1.44
CA ALA A 16 5.58 22.73 0.29
C ALA A 16 5.20 21.62 -0.67
N GLU A 17 5.17 21.97 -1.95
CA GLU A 17 5.12 21.01 -3.04
C GLU A 17 6.55 20.70 -3.46
N LEU A 18 6.92 19.42 -3.37
CA LEU A 18 8.22 18.92 -3.74
C LEU A 18 8.15 18.26 -5.10
N LYS A 19 8.99 18.74 -6.02
CA LYS A 19 9.17 18.09 -7.32
C LYS A 19 10.49 17.34 -7.33
N PHE A 20 10.39 16.01 -7.39
CA PHE A 20 11.52 15.11 -7.50
C PHE A 20 11.82 14.84 -8.97
N THR A 21 13.09 14.96 -9.35
CA THR A 21 13.57 14.49 -10.65
C THR A 21 14.83 13.66 -10.43
N SER A 22 14.74 12.41 -10.81
CA SER A 22 15.84 11.47 -10.75
C SER A 22 16.62 11.50 -12.06
N SER A 23 17.95 11.46 -11.96
CA SER A 23 18.83 11.21 -13.10
C SER A 23 18.84 9.74 -13.54
N ALA A 24 18.22 8.85 -12.75
CA ALA A 24 18.06 7.45 -13.12
C ALA A 24 16.87 7.28 -14.09
N PRO A 25 17.01 6.46 -15.14
CA PRO A 25 15.95 6.23 -16.14
C PRO A 25 14.70 5.55 -15.56
N ALA A 26 14.85 4.85 -14.44
CA ALA A 26 13.74 4.32 -13.64
C ALA A 26 14.02 4.63 -12.17
N CYS A 27 13.09 5.30 -11.49
CA CYS A 27 13.12 5.49 -10.06
C CYS A 27 11.74 5.11 -9.54
N SER A 28 11.67 4.21 -8.56
CA SER A 28 10.39 3.66 -8.11
C SER A 28 10.00 4.22 -6.74
N LYS A 29 10.98 4.43 -5.86
CA LYS A 29 10.75 5.03 -4.54
C LYS A 29 11.83 6.06 -4.24
N VAL A 30 11.42 7.22 -3.75
CA VAL A 30 12.32 8.26 -3.24
C VAL A 30 12.13 8.33 -1.74
N ASN A 31 13.19 8.10 -0.96
CA ASN A 31 13.18 8.38 0.47
C ASN A 31 13.92 9.70 0.70
N TYR A 32 13.40 10.55 1.58
CA TYR A 32 13.99 11.84 1.90
C TYR A 32 13.62 12.23 3.33
N TYR A 33 14.40 13.12 3.94
CA TYR A 33 14.12 13.63 5.28
C TYR A 33 13.78 15.10 5.22
N VAL A 34 12.79 15.53 6.01
CA VAL A 34 12.47 16.94 6.23
C VAL A 34 12.70 17.26 7.69
N ASP A 35 13.68 18.10 8.00
CA ASP A 35 14.09 18.43 9.38
C ASP A 35 14.35 17.18 10.24
N GLY A 36 14.96 16.14 9.65
CA GLY A 36 15.25 14.86 10.31
C GLY A 36 14.04 13.91 10.44
N THR A 37 12.86 14.29 9.95
CA THR A 37 11.68 13.41 9.88
C THR A 37 11.70 12.63 8.57
N PRO A 38 11.61 11.28 8.58
CA PRO A 38 11.65 10.47 7.37
C PRO A 38 10.33 10.52 6.60
N TYR A 39 10.44 10.76 5.30
CA TYR A 39 9.35 10.72 4.32
C TYR A 39 9.74 9.84 3.13
N PHE A 40 8.74 9.38 2.38
CA PHE A 40 8.97 8.70 1.11
C PHE A 40 7.86 8.98 0.10
N ASN A 41 8.21 8.91 -1.17
CA ASN A 41 7.27 9.01 -2.29
C ASN A 41 7.53 7.87 -3.28
N VAL A 42 6.49 7.42 -3.98
CA VAL A 42 6.58 6.37 -5.01
C VAL A 42 6.34 6.99 -6.37
N LEU A 43 7.33 6.90 -7.26
CA LEU A 43 7.27 7.45 -8.60
C LEU A 43 6.69 6.40 -9.56
N VAL A 44 5.41 6.54 -9.88
CA VAL A 44 4.64 5.52 -10.64
C VAL A 44 4.83 5.65 -12.16
N SER A 45 5.17 6.84 -12.66
CA SER A 45 5.17 7.17 -14.10
C SER A 45 6.53 7.56 -14.68
N GLY A 46 7.65 7.17 -14.04
CA GLY A 46 8.99 7.36 -14.60
C GLY A 46 10.00 7.91 -13.60
N ASN A 47 10.81 8.89 -14.02
CA ASN A 47 11.89 9.47 -13.23
C ASN A 47 11.52 10.80 -12.53
N THR A 48 10.28 11.25 -12.68
CA THR A 48 9.75 12.47 -12.05
C THR A 48 8.53 12.18 -11.20
N GLY A 49 8.35 12.92 -10.11
CA GLY A 49 7.06 12.96 -9.43
C GLY A 49 7.00 14.07 -8.41
N THR A 50 5.79 14.23 -7.89
CA THR A 50 5.42 15.37 -7.06
C THR A 50 4.88 14.86 -5.73
N ASP A 51 5.21 15.56 -4.66
CA ASP A 51 4.72 15.27 -3.32
C ASP A 51 4.30 16.56 -2.63
N SER A 52 3.28 16.49 -1.80
CA SER A 52 2.76 17.64 -1.05
C SER A 52 2.89 17.36 0.43
N ILE A 53 3.80 18.09 1.08
CA ILE A 53 4.09 17.90 2.49
C ILE A 53 3.70 19.13 3.31
N TRP A 54 3.28 18.84 4.54
CA TRP A 54 2.82 19.82 5.51
C TRP A 54 3.61 19.62 6.79
N GLY A 55 4.03 20.73 7.41
CA GLY A 55 4.84 20.70 8.61
C GLY A 55 4.62 21.89 9.52
N PRO A 56 5.07 21.82 10.78
CA PRO A 56 4.91 22.89 11.76
C PRO A 56 5.87 24.08 11.53
N LYS A 57 6.75 23.99 10.54
CA LYS A 57 7.73 25.02 10.16
C LYS A 57 7.73 25.19 8.65
N GLN A 58 8.30 26.32 8.20
CA GLN A 58 8.47 26.58 6.78
C GLN A 58 9.41 25.56 6.15
N ILE A 59 8.87 24.81 5.19
CA ILE A 59 9.59 23.75 4.50
C ILE A 59 10.28 24.37 3.28
N GLY A 60 11.58 24.60 3.40
CA GLY A 60 12.44 25.03 2.31
C GLY A 60 13.33 23.90 1.79
N ARG A 61 14.00 24.13 0.65
CA ARG A 61 14.92 23.14 0.06
C ARG A 61 16.07 22.75 1.01
N SER A 62 16.53 23.66 1.85
CA SER A 62 17.57 23.44 2.87
C SER A 62 17.18 22.42 3.93
N ASN A 63 15.88 22.24 4.16
CA ASN A 63 15.34 21.33 5.18
C ASN A 63 15.27 19.88 4.66
N ILE A 64 15.45 19.68 3.35
CA ILE A 64 15.33 18.38 2.70
C ILE A 64 16.72 17.76 2.59
N THR A 65 16.91 16.61 3.23
CA THR A 65 18.20 15.93 3.30
C THR A 65 18.09 14.45 2.94
N GLU A 66 19.24 13.82 2.64
CA GLU A 66 19.38 12.37 2.40
C GLU A 66 18.43 11.78 1.35
N ILE A 67 18.23 12.51 0.25
CA ILE A 67 17.36 12.07 -0.85
C ILE A 67 17.99 10.86 -1.55
N SER A 68 17.33 9.72 -1.47
CA SER A 68 17.77 8.46 -2.07
C SER A 68 16.69 7.88 -2.97
N CYS A 69 17.09 7.42 -4.17
CA CYS A 69 16.21 6.68 -5.06
C CYS A 69 16.46 5.18 -4.95
N GLN A 70 15.39 4.43 -4.79
CA GLN A 70 15.38 2.98 -4.98
C GLN A 70 14.73 2.66 -6.33
N VAL A 71 15.48 1.93 -7.14
CA VAL A 71 15.07 1.45 -8.46
C VAL A 71 14.51 0.04 -8.29
N CYS A 72 13.25 -0.20 -8.66
CA CYS A 72 12.75 -1.57 -8.77
C CYS A 72 13.52 -2.28 -9.89
N LYS A 73 14.00 -3.51 -9.63
CA LYS A 73 14.65 -4.33 -10.63
C LYS A 73 13.68 -4.53 -11.81
N GLN A 74 13.97 -3.94 -12.97
CA GLN A 74 13.19 -4.18 -14.19
C GLN A 74 13.28 -5.66 -14.53
N VAL A 75 12.19 -6.40 -14.33
CA VAL A 75 11.98 -7.67 -15.02
C VAL A 75 11.66 -7.26 -16.46
N SER A 76 12.52 -7.60 -17.42
CA SER A 76 12.32 -7.28 -18.83
C SER A 76 10.97 -7.85 -19.29
N ILE A 77 9.97 -6.99 -19.44
CA ILE A 77 8.71 -7.32 -20.08
C ILE A 77 9.00 -7.32 -21.58
N THR A 78 9.17 -8.51 -22.15
CA THR A 78 9.07 -8.69 -23.59
C THR A 78 7.66 -8.25 -24.00
N PRO A 79 7.49 -7.32 -24.97
CA PRO A 79 6.15 -6.92 -25.40
C PRO A 79 5.48 -8.13 -26.03
N VAL A 80 4.42 -8.62 -25.39
CA VAL A 80 3.60 -9.71 -25.92
C VAL A 80 2.74 -9.09 -27.03
N PRO A 81 2.80 -9.61 -28.27
CA PRO A 81 1.87 -9.22 -29.33
C PRO A 81 0.45 -9.53 -28.88
N GLU A 82 -0.48 -8.60 -29.14
CA GLU A 82 -1.91 -8.77 -28.90
C GLU A 82 -2.45 -10.08 -29.50
N ASP A 83 -3.40 -10.64 -28.77
CA ASP A 83 -4.38 -11.65 -29.17
C ASP A 83 -3.87 -13.03 -29.62
N LYS A 84 -3.56 -13.88 -28.63
CA LYS A 84 -4.10 -15.26 -28.61
C LYS A 84 -4.48 -15.68 -27.19
N LYS A 85 -5.81 -15.81 -26.99
CA LYS A 85 -6.59 -16.70 -26.10
C LYS A 85 -5.92 -17.14 -24.77
N PRO A 86 -6.59 -16.95 -23.60
CA PRO A 86 -5.97 -17.10 -22.30
C PRO A 86 -5.50 -18.54 -22.07
N VAL A 87 -4.19 -18.74 -22.11
CA VAL A 87 -3.58 -19.90 -21.47
C VAL A 87 -3.60 -19.60 -19.98
N LYS A 88 -4.44 -20.32 -19.24
CA LYS A 88 -4.37 -20.42 -17.78
C LYS A 88 -2.93 -20.82 -17.41
N SER A 89 -2.08 -19.84 -17.16
CA SER A 89 -0.97 -20.05 -16.24
C SER A 89 -1.67 -20.31 -14.92
N GLU A 90 -1.59 -21.55 -14.43
CA GLU A 90 -2.14 -21.89 -13.12
C GLU A 90 -1.51 -20.93 -12.10
N LEU A 91 -2.30 -19.94 -11.71
CA LEU A 91 -1.99 -19.06 -10.60
C LEU A 91 -1.81 -19.98 -9.41
N LYS A 92 -0.55 -20.19 -9.00
CA LYS A 92 -0.24 -20.96 -7.81
C LYS A 92 -0.94 -20.26 -6.65
N PRO A 93 -1.88 -20.91 -5.96
CA PRO A 93 -2.64 -20.26 -4.92
C PRO A 93 -1.69 -19.69 -3.87
N THR A 94 -1.86 -18.43 -3.51
CA THR A 94 -1.10 -17.87 -2.38
C THR A 94 -1.64 -18.49 -1.09
N LEU A 95 -0.83 -18.52 -0.03
CA LEU A 95 -1.26 -19.03 1.28
C LEU A 95 -2.47 -18.24 1.86
N PHE A 96 -2.71 -17.04 1.33
CA PHE A 96 -3.87 -16.22 1.64
C PHE A 96 -5.15 -16.69 0.96
N ASP A 97 -5.08 -17.46 -0.12
CA ASP A 97 -6.26 -17.78 -0.92
C ASP A 97 -7.30 -18.55 -0.11
N GLY A 98 -8.55 -18.10 -0.20
CA GLY A 98 -9.66 -18.67 0.53
C GLY A 98 -10.34 -17.68 1.46
N GLN A 99 -11.24 -18.20 2.28
CA GLN A 99 -12.08 -17.40 3.16
C GLN A 99 -11.51 -17.40 4.58
N TRP A 100 -11.57 -16.24 5.21
CA TRP A 100 -11.05 -15.95 6.53
C TRP A 100 -12.14 -15.25 7.33
N ALA A 101 -12.34 -15.67 8.56
CA ALA A 101 -13.28 -15.00 9.46
C ALA A 101 -12.59 -14.66 10.78
N GLY A 102 -12.89 -13.48 11.30
CA GLY A 102 -12.42 -13.00 12.58
C GLY A 102 -13.51 -12.20 13.28
N ALA A 103 -13.45 -12.18 14.61
CA ALA A 103 -14.29 -11.31 15.43
C ALA A 103 -13.43 -10.65 16.49
N GLY A 104 -13.73 -9.39 16.79
CA GLY A 104 -13.01 -8.61 17.77
C GLY A 104 -13.71 -7.29 18.05
N ASN A 105 -13.04 -6.42 18.78
CA ASN A 105 -13.52 -5.07 19.05
C ASN A 105 -12.65 -4.07 18.30
N ASN A 106 -13.26 -2.99 17.81
CA ASN A 106 -12.51 -1.85 17.31
C ASN A 106 -12.02 -0.97 18.48
N SER A 107 -11.21 0.04 18.17
CA SER A 107 -10.70 1.02 19.15
C SER A 107 -11.79 1.83 19.87
N PHE A 108 -13.03 1.83 19.36
CA PHE A 108 -14.19 2.46 19.99
C PHE A 108 -14.97 1.49 20.89
N GLY A 109 -14.48 0.26 21.08
CA GLY A 109 -15.11 -0.76 21.91
C GLY A 109 -16.27 -1.51 21.24
N SER A 110 -16.65 -1.15 20.01
CA SER A 110 -17.73 -1.83 19.29
C SER A 110 -17.29 -3.19 18.77
N ALA A 111 -18.11 -4.22 19.00
CA ALA A 111 -17.89 -5.55 18.46
C ALA A 111 -18.06 -5.55 16.93
N GLN A 112 -17.14 -6.20 16.24
CA GLN A 112 -17.14 -6.36 14.80
C GLN A 112 -16.78 -7.79 14.42
N ARG A 113 -17.44 -8.31 13.39
CA ARG A 113 -17.12 -9.58 12.73
C ARG A 113 -16.78 -9.30 11.29
N TRP A 114 -15.67 -9.85 10.83
CA TRP A 114 -15.18 -9.69 9.47
C TRP A 114 -15.11 -11.05 8.81
N THR A 115 -15.64 -11.14 7.61
CA THR A 115 -15.53 -12.32 6.74
C THR A 115 -14.92 -11.86 5.42
N LEU A 116 -13.68 -12.24 5.16
CA LEU A 116 -12.91 -11.81 3.99
C LEU A 116 -12.51 -13.02 3.16
N SER A 117 -12.61 -12.89 1.84
CA SER A 117 -12.11 -13.84 0.86
C SER A 117 -10.97 -13.19 0.11
N PHE A 118 -9.81 -13.84 0.11
CA PHE A 118 -8.67 -13.43 -0.69
C PHE A 118 -8.53 -14.37 -1.88
N ALA A 119 -8.33 -13.80 -3.06
CA ALA A 119 -8.13 -14.55 -4.29
C ALA A 119 -6.98 -13.93 -5.08
N THR A 120 -5.94 -14.71 -5.31
CA THR A 120 -4.79 -14.28 -6.11
C THR A 120 -5.24 -14.01 -7.54
N THR A 121 -5.06 -12.77 -8.00
CA THR A 121 -5.44 -12.34 -9.36
C THR A 121 -4.25 -12.29 -10.30
N ALA A 122 -3.08 -11.96 -9.76
CA ALA A 122 -1.80 -11.91 -10.47
C ALA A 122 -0.66 -12.18 -9.48
N ALA A 123 0.56 -12.40 -9.99
CA ALA A 123 1.73 -12.56 -9.13
C ALA A 123 1.91 -11.34 -8.21
N GLY A 124 1.82 -11.56 -6.89
CA GLY A 124 1.92 -10.49 -5.89
C GLY A 124 0.67 -9.62 -5.75
N GLN A 125 -0.47 -10.00 -6.33
CA GLN A 125 -1.73 -9.27 -6.20
C GLN A 125 -2.87 -10.21 -5.79
N ALA A 126 -3.77 -9.70 -4.95
CA ALA A 126 -4.98 -10.40 -4.54
C ALA A 126 -6.20 -9.49 -4.65
N ALA A 127 -7.30 -10.05 -5.12
CA ALA A 127 -8.63 -9.49 -4.91
C ALA A 127 -9.09 -9.81 -3.49
N ILE A 128 -9.69 -8.84 -2.84
CA ILE A 128 -10.28 -8.94 -1.51
C ILE A 128 -11.77 -8.67 -1.66
N THR A 129 -12.59 -9.64 -1.25
CA THR A 129 -14.03 -9.46 -1.13
C THR A 129 -14.48 -9.87 0.25
N GLY A 130 -15.61 -9.37 0.73
CA GLY A 130 -16.09 -9.79 2.04
C GLY A 130 -17.17 -8.93 2.62
N THR A 131 -17.40 -9.11 3.92
CA THR A 131 -18.36 -8.35 4.71
C THR A 131 -17.78 -7.98 6.06
N MET A 132 -18.10 -6.77 6.51
CA MET A 132 -17.96 -6.35 7.89
C MET A 132 -19.35 -6.26 8.51
N GLU A 133 -19.54 -6.93 9.65
CA GLU A 133 -20.75 -6.93 10.46
C GLU A 133 -20.44 -6.35 11.85
N GLY A 134 -21.38 -5.68 12.49
CA GLY A 134 -21.19 -5.14 13.84
C GLY A 134 -22.39 -4.34 14.31
N SER A 135 -22.13 -3.28 15.10
CA SER A 135 -23.16 -2.33 15.54
C SER A 135 -23.71 -1.42 14.42
N PHE A 136 -23.12 -1.51 13.23
CA PHE A 136 -23.54 -0.80 12.02
C PHE A 136 -24.08 -1.81 10.98
N PRO A 137 -24.85 -1.37 9.97
CA PRO A 137 -25.31 -2.23 8.88
C PRO A 137 -24.15 -2.99 8.24
N THR A 138 -24.40 -4.23 7.81
CA THR A 138 -23.39 -5.04 7.12
C THR A 138 -22.84 -4.29 5.91
N VAL A 139 -21.53 -4.06 5.91
CA VAL A 139 -20.85 -3.34 4.83
C VAL A 139 -20.13 -4.34 3.94
N PRO A 140 -20.44 -4.40 2.62
CA PRO A 140 -19.68 -5.22 1.70
C PRO A 140 -18.32 -4.58 1.42
N ILE A 141 -17.29 -5.42 1.29
CA ILE A 141 -15.92 -5.04 1.01
C ILE A 141 -15.55 -5.55 -0.37
N SER A 142 -14.97 -4.68 -1.19
CA SER A 142 -14.40 -5.03 -2.49
C SER A 142 -13.16 -4.17 -2.71
N ALA A 143 -11.99 -4.79 -2.68
CA ALA A 143 -10.71 -4.12 -2.80
C ALA A 143 -9.70 -4.99 -3.57
N SER A 144 -8.58 -4.39 -3.91
CA SER A 144 -7.41 -5.09 -4.43
C SER A 144 -6.20 -4.74 -3.58
N GLY A 145 -5.34 -5.73 -3.38
CA GLY A 145 -4.19 -5.63 -2.49
C GLY A 145 -2.95 -6.23 -3.11
N THR A 146 -1.83 -5.91 -2.49
CA THR A 146 -0.51 -6.40 -2.87
C THR A 146 0.01 -7.36 -1.83
N VAL A 147 0.56 -8.48 -2.28
CA VAL A 147 1.19 -9.50 -1.42
C VAL A 147 2.70 -9.30 -1.44
N SER A 148 3.27 -9.09 -0.26
CA SER A 148 4.71 -9.01 -0.04
C SER A 148 5.10 -10.01 1.05
N GLY A 149 5.71 -11.12 0.65
CA GLY A 149 6.06 -12.20 1.58
C GLY A 149 4.83 -12.80 2.25
N SER A 150 4.80 -12.74 3.58
CA SER A 150 3.71 -13.23 4.43
C SER A 150 2.69 -12.15 4.80
N THR A 151 2.68 -11.01 4.11
CA THR A 151 1.75 -9.90 4.37
C THR A 151 1.03 -9.47 3.09
N LEU A 152 -0.30 -9.42 3.16
CA LEU A 152 -1.20 -8.81 2.19
C LEU A 152 -1.58 -7.42 2.70
N SER A 153 -1.48 -6.38 1.87
CA SER A 153 -1.86 -5.02 2.23
C SER A 153 -2.75 -4.40 1.16
N TRP A 154 -3.76 -3.66 1.59
CA TRP A 154 -4.67 -2.96 0.70
C TRP A 154 -5.18 -1.68 1.34
N LYS A 155 -5.74 -0.81 0.51
CA LYS A 155 -6.46 0.38 0.95
C LYS A 155 -7.91 0.23 0.54
N ASP A 156 -8.81 0.33 1.51
CA ASP A 156 -10.25 0.38 1.28
C ASP A 156 -10.76 1.76 1.68
N GLN A 157 -11.17 2.56 0.69
CA GLN A 157 -11.53 3.96 0.87
C GLN A 157 -10.44 4.77 1.61
N GLN A 158 -10.67 5.13 2.87
CA GLN A 158 -9.72 5.85 3.74
C GLN A 158 -9.03 4.95 4.77
N THR A 159 -9.32 3.66 4.76
CA THR A 159 -8.80 2.69 5.73
C THR A 159 -7.65 1.92 5.10
N LEU A 160 -6.49 1.92 5.75
CA LEU A 160 -5.37 1.07 5.37
C LEU A 160 -5.50 -0.25 6.11
N CYS A 161 -5.53 -1.36 5.37
CA CYS A 161 -5.71 -2.69 5.93
C CYS A 161 -4.54 -3.60 5.56
N SER A 162 -4.21 -4.53 6.46
CA SER A 162 -3.21 -5.54 6.26
C SER A 162 -3.61 -6.87 6.89
N ALA A 163 -3.18 -7.95 6.27
CA ALA A 163 -3.32 -9.31 6.74
C ALA A 163 -1.96 -9.99 6.71
N SER A 164 -1.44 -10.41 7.87
CA SER A 164 -0.15 -11.09 7.98
C SER A 164 -0.36 -12.53 8.45
N LEU A 165 0.17 -13.51 7.70
CA LEU A 165 0.07 -14.91 8.08
C LEU A 165 0.82 -15.16 9.40
N LEU A 166 0.11 -15.74 10.36
CA LEU A 166 0.71 -16.27 11.59
C LEU A 166 0.99 -17.76 11.42
N THR A 167 0.05 -18.47 10.78
CA THR A 167 0.15 -19.87 10.37
C THR A 167 -0.51 -20.07 9.00
N ASP A 168 -0.59 -21.31 8.54
CA ASP A 168 -1.33 -21.74 7.35
C ASP A 168 -2.88 -21.64 7.48
N VAL A 169 -3.36 -21.53 8.72
CA VAL A 169 -4.80 -21.46 9.07
C VAL A 169 -5.18 -20.23 9.89
N SER A 170 -4.22 -19.35 10.20
CA SER A 170 -4.48 -18.11 10.95
C SER A 170 -3.66 -16.92 10.45
N LEU A 171 -4.26 -15.74 10.48
CA LEU A 171 -3.61 -14.49 10.13
C LEU A 171 -3.97 -13.37 11.12
N ALA A 172 -3.04 -12.46 11.34
CA ALA A 172 -3.27 -11.20 12.01
C ALA A 172 -3.86 -10.21 11.00
N PHE A 173 -5.02 -9.66 11.30
CA PHE A 173 -5.72 -8.68 10.49
C PHE A 173 -5.76 -7.34 11.22
N GLU A 174 -5.31 -6.30 10.53
CA GLU A 174 -5.23 -4.95 11.07
C GLU A 174 -5.76 -3.94 10.06
N CYS A 175 -6.65 -3.05 10.49
CA CYS A 175 -7.12 -1.92 9.70
C CYS A 175 -7.00 -0.62 10.50
N HIS A 176 -6.51 0.44 9.87
CA HIS A 176 -6.34 1.76 10.45
C HIS A 176 -7.04 2.81 9.58
N GLY A 177 -8.03 3.50 10.16
CA GLY A 177 -8.75 4.62 9.55
C GLY A 177 -9.14 5.63 10.64
N GLN A 178 -10.43 5.97 10.75
CA GLN A 178 -10.93 6.76 11.89
C GLN A 178 -10.82 6.02 13.23
N GLY A 179 -10.90 4.69 13.21
CA GLY A 179 -10.56 3.81 14.31
C GLY A 179 -9.60 2.72 13.84
N SER A 180 -9.07 1.96 14.79
CA SER A 180 -8.28 0.78 14.48
C SER A 180 -9.04 -0.49 14.82
N VAL A 181 -8.84 -1.50 13.99
CA VAL A 181 -9.33 -2.86 14.21
C VAL A 181 -8.12 -3.77 14.16
N GLN A 182 -7.96 -4.60 15.17
CA GLN A 182 -6.92 -5.63 15.21
C GLN A 182 -7.59 -6.93 15.67
N MET A 183 -7.41 -8.00 14.91
CA MET A 183 -7.94 -9.32 15.27
C MET A 183 -7.14 -10.43 14.61
N VAL A 184 -7.28 -11.64 15.14
CA VAL A 184 -6.80 -12.85 14.47
C VAL A 184 -7.96 -13.44 13.68
N MET A 185 -7.78 -13.61 12.39
CA MET A 185 -8.73 -14.32 11.54
C MET A 185 -8.29 -15.77 11.36
N LYS A 186 -9.26 -16.67 11.27
CA LYS A 186 -9.06 -18.08 10.99
C LYS A 186 -9.61 -18.43 9.63
N ARG A 187 -8.91 -19.31 8.93
CA ARG A 187 -9.37 -19.88 7.68
C ARG A 187 -10.68 -20.64 7.92
N GLN A 188 -11.65 -20.47 7.02
CA GLN A 188 -12.92 -21.20 7.02
C GLN A 188 -12.81 -22.49 6.21
#